data_AF-A0A1R0W6X6-F1
#
_entry.id   AF-A0A1R0W6X6-F1
#
_cell.length_a   1.000
_cell.length_b   1.000
_cell.length_c   1.000
_cell.angle_alpha   90.00
_cell.angle_beta   90.00
_cell.angle_gamma   90.00
#
_symmetry.space_group_name_H-M   'P 1'
#
loop_
_entity.id
_entity.type
_entity.pdbx_description
1 polymer ?
#
loop_
_entity_poly.entity_id
_entity_poly.type
_entity_poly.pdbx_seq_one_letter_code
_entity_poly.pdbx_strand_id
1 'polypeptide(L)'
;MRHCSVQVRGLLTRDELNRYNALMEVGSYLEEQDRYDLSYIVQKEVDILILPAIERLKEKSRDRDRATAEFLESLKRLEEEDED
;
A
#
# COMPACT_ATOMS: atom_id res chain seq x y z
N MET A 1 -8.25 15.84 -6.06
CA MET A 1 -8.09 14.72 -5.12
C MET A 1 -6.77 14.02 -5.40
N ARG A 2 -6.02 13.61 -4.38
CA ARG A 2 -4.74 12.89 -4.54
C ARG A 2 -4.94 11.40 -4.34
N HIS A 3 -4.61 10.63 -5.37
CA HIS A 3 -4.66 9.17 -5.30
C HIS A 3 -3.49 8.60 -4.50
N CYS A 4 -3.74 7.49 -3.81
CA CYS A 4 -2.65 6.66 -3.29
C CYS A 4 -1.87 5.99 -4.43
N SER A 5 -0.67 5.48 -4.13
CA SER A 5 0.11 4.75 -5.14
C SER A 5 -0.62 3.48 -5.59
N VAL A 6 -0.36 3.04 -6.83
CA VAL A 6 -0.95 1.80 -7.38
C VAL A 6 -0.64 0.59 -6.50
N GLN A 7 0.55 0.54 -5.89
CA GLN A 7 0.95 -0.53 -4.98
C GLN A 7 0.10 -0.57 -3.71
N VAL A 8 -0.16 0.59 -3.08
CA VAL A 8 -1.02 0.69 -1.90
C VAL A 8 -2.46 0.33 -2.28
N ARG A 9 -2.97 0.87 -3.40
CA ARG A 9 -4.33 0.56 -3.88
C ARG A 9 -4.53 -0.94 -4.12
N GLY A 10 -3.52 -1.62 -4.67
CA GLY A 10 -3.54 -3.06 -4.92
C GLY A 10 -3.54 -3.94 -3.67
N LEU A 11 -3.34 -3.35 -2.48
CA LEU A 11 -3.34 -4.04 -1.19
C LEU A 11 -4.54 -3.66 -0.31
N LEU A 12 -5.48 -2.87 -0.81
CA LEU A 12 -6.75 -2.63 -0.14
C LEU A 12 -7.62 -3.90 -0.18
N THR A 13 -8.36 -4.16 0.89
CA THR A 13 -9.42 -5.17 0.88
C THR A 13 -10.55 -4.73 -0.05
N ARG A 14 -11.47 -5.64 -0.37
CA ARG A 14 -12.61 -5.30 -1.23
C ARG A 14 -13.44 -4.13 -0.66
N ASP A 15 -13.70 -4.16 0.64
CA ASP A 15 -14.52 -3.14 1.30
C ASP A 15 -13.78 -1.80 1.41
N GLU A 16 -12.48 -1.84 1.74
CA GLU A 16 -11.64 -0.64 1.74
C GLU A 16 -11.55 -0.02 0.35
N LEU A 17 -11.39 -0.82 -0.71
CA LEU A 17 -11.32 -0.35 -2.09
C LEU A 17 -12.64 0.29 -2.53
N ASN A 18 -13.78 -0.31 -2.16
CA ASN A 18 -15.09 0.27 -2.43
C ASN A 18 -15.24 1.64 -1.75
N ARG A 19 -14.89 1.72 -0.46
CA ARG A 19 -14.95 2.98 0.31
C ARG A 19 -13.98 4.03 -0.24
N TYR A 20 -12.77 3.62 -0.62
CA TYR A 20 -11.78 4.48 -1.27
C TYR A 20 -12.36 5.08 -2.55
N ASN A 21 -12.89 4.25 -3.46
CA ASN A 21 -13.44 4.74 -4.72
C ASN A 21 -14.61 5.72 -4.49
N ALA A 22 -15.51 5.42 -3.54
CA ALA A 22 -16.62 6.31 -3.21
C ALA A 22 -16.14 7.67 -2.65
N LEU A 23 -15.14 7.67 -1.75
CA LEU A 23 -14.57 8.92 -1.23
C LEU A 23 -13.84 9.71 -2.33
N MET A 24 -13.16 9.03 -3.26
CA MET A 24 -12.53 9.70 -4.40
C MET A 24 -13.57 10.37 -5.32
N GLU A 25 -14.70 9.71 -5.56
CA GLU A 25 -15.81 10.27 -6.34
C GLU A 25 -16.41 11.51 -5.65
N VAL A 26 -16.76 11.39 -4.37
CA VAL A 26 -17.29 12.51 -3.57
C VAL A 26 -16.31 13.69 -3.51
N GLY A 27 -15.03 13.41 -3.26
CA GLY A 27 -14.01 14.45 -3.20
C GLY A 27 -13.82 15.16 -4.54
N SER A 28 -13.86 14.42 -5.66
CA SER A 28 -13.76 15.00 -7.00
C SER A 28 -14.98 15.85 -7.33
N TYR A 29 -16.19 15.38 -6.99
CA TYR A 29 -17.41 16.18 -7.13
C TYR A 29 -17.32 17.50 -6.35
N LEU A 30 -16.80 17.48 -5.10
CA LEU A 30 -16.62 18.70 -4.31
C LEU A 30 -15.64 19.69 -4.96
N GLU A 31 -14.55 19.19 -5.56
CA GLU A 31 -13.62 20.04 -6.32
C GLU A 31 -14.27 20.66 -7.56
N GLU A 32 -15.11 19.89 -8.28
CA GLU A 32 -15.89 20.43 -9.42
C GLU A 32 -16.89 21.51 -9.01
N GLN A 33 -17.33 21.51 -7.74
CA GLN A 33 -18.20 22.56 -7.17
C GLN A 33 -17.40 23.69 -6.48
N ASP A 34 -16.08 23.77 -6.69
CA ASP A 34 -15.18 24.73 -6.03
C ASP A 34 -15.20 24.68 -4.49
N ARG A 35 -15.60 23.54 -3.90
CA ARG A 35 -15.66 23.29 -2.44
C ARG A 35 -14.39 22.63 -1.92
N TYR A 36 -13.26 23.29 -2.12
CA TYR A 36 -11.94 22.78 -1.72
C TYR A 36 -11.77 22.63 -0.20
N ASP A 37 -12.50 23.43 0.59
CA ASP A 37 -12.59 23.32 2.05
C ASP A 37 -13.11 21.95 2.47
N LEU A 38 -14.13 21.44 1.76
CA LEU A 38 -14.75 20.15 2.03
C LEU A 38 -13.97 18.99 1.41
N SER A 39 -13.46 19.15 0.18
CA SER A 39 -12.65 18.10 -0.46
C SER A 39 -11.38 17.80 0.34
N TYR A 40 -10.82 18.80 1.03
CA TYR A 40 -9.70 18.61 1.95
C TYR A 40 -10.01 17.64 3.10
N ILE A 41 -11.22 17.71 3.67
CA ILE A 41 -11.66 16.78 4.71
C ILE A 41 -11.82 15.37 4.15
N VAL A 42 -12.40 15.24 2.95
CA VAL A 42 -12.52 13.95 2.27
C VAL A 42 -11.14 13.35 1.99
N GLN A 43 -10.16 14.17 1.59
CA GLN A 43 -8.79 13.72 1.39
C GLN A 43 -8.17 13.17 2.69
N LYS A 44 -8.41 13.80 3.84
CA LYS A 44 -7.93 13.29 5.14
C LYS A 44 -8.50 11.91 5.48
N GLU A 45 -9.78 11.68 5.19
CA GLU A 45 -10.41 10.37 5.39
C GLU A 45 -9.82 9.31 4.45
N VAL A 46 -9.51 9.69 3.20
CA VAL A 46 -8.76 8.81 2.27
C VAL A 46 -7.38 8.49 2.82
N ASP A 47 -6.64 9.50 3.31
CA ASP A 47 -5.29 9.33 3.86
C ASP A 47 -5.28 8.37 5.05
N ILE A 48 -6.31 8.40 5.91
CA ILE A 48 -6.48 7.46 7.04
C ILE A 48 -6.86 6.07 6.55
N LEU A 49 -7.82 5.98 5.63
CA LEU A 49 -8.35 4.72 5.10
C LEU A 49 -7.25 3.83 4.48
N ILE A 50 -6.23 4.43 3.86
CA ILE A 50 -5.16 3.69 3.18
C ILE A 50 -4.04 3.21 4.12
N LEU A 51 -4.01 3.65 5.39
CA LEU A 51 -2.96 3.28 6.34
C LEU A 51 -2.78 1.76 6.51
N PRO A 52 -3.84 0.94 6.64
CA PRO A 52 -3.69 -0.51 6.74
C PRO A 52 -3.03 -1.14 5.50
N ALA A 53 -3.34 -0.63 4.31
CA ALA A 53 -2.71 -1.13 3.07
C ALA A 53 -1.24 -0.72 2.96
N ILE A 54 -0.85 0.44 3.50
CA ILE A 54 0.55 0.86 3.63
C ILE A 54 1.31 -0.10 4.55
N GLU A 55 0.71 -0.50 5.69
CA GLU A 55 1.34 -1.47 6.59
C GLU A 55 1.48 -2.85 5.94
N ARG A 56 0.44 -3.34 5.24
CA ARG A 56 0.54 -4.58 4.44
C ARG A 56 1.64 -4.51 3.37
N LEU A 57 1.87 -3.34 2.76
CA LEU A 57 2.95 -3.14 1.79
C LEU A 57 4.33 -3.25 2.44
N LYS A 58 4.50 -2.65 3.63
CA LYS A 58 5.75 -2.72 4.40
C LYS A 58 6.05 -4.15 4.84
N GLU A 59 5.06 -4.86 5.35
CA GLU A 59 5.19 -6.28 5.74
C GLU A 59 5.65 -7.14 4.57
N LYS A 60 4.98 -7.02 3.42
CA LYS A 60 5.37 -7.74 2.20
C LYS A 60 6.80 -7.44 1.75
N SER A 61 7.26 -6.20 1.94
CA SER A 61 8.67 -5.86 1.66
C SER A 61 9.62 -6.58 2.61
N ARG A 62 9.32 -6.55 3.92
CA ARG A 62 10.15 -7.20 4.95
C ARG A 62 10.23 -8.72 4.78
N ASP A 63 9.13 -9.35 4.40
CA ASP A 63 9.08 -10.80 4.15
C ASP A 63 9.93 -11.20 2.94
N ARG A 64 9.89 -10.38 1.87
CA ARG A 64 10.75 -10.60 0.71
C ARG A 64 12.23 -10.45 1.07
N ASP A 65 12.57 -9.46 1.90
CA ASP A 65 13.94 -9.24 2.34
C ASP A 65 14.44 -10.42 3.20
N ARG A 66 13.58 -10.96 4.08
CA ARG A 66 13.88 -12.18 4.85
C ARG A 66 14.08 -13.40 3.96
N ALA A 67 13.16 -13.66 3.04
CA ALA A 67 13.26 -14.80 2.12
C ALA A 67 14.53 -14.72 1.25
N THR A 68 14.94 -13.50 0.87
CA THR A 68 16.19 -13.27 0.14
C THR A 68 17.42 -13.63 1.00
N ALA A 69 17.43 -13.21 2.26
CA ALA A 69 18.51 -13.55 3.19
C ALA A 69 18.62 -15.06 3.42
N GLU A 70 17.50 -15.74 3.67
CA GLU A 70 17.44 -17.19 3.86
C GLU A 70 17.93 -17.95 2.61
N PHE A 71 17.54 -17.48 1.42
CA PHE A 71 18.01 -18.07 0.16
C PHE A 71 19.52 -17.91 -0.03
N LEU A 72 20.07 -16.72 0.19
CA LEU A 72 21.51 -16.48 0.09
C LEU A 72 22.32 -17.29 1.12
N GLU A 73 21.79 -17.44 2.34
CA GLU A 73 22.40 -18.29 3.36
C GLU A 73 22.39 -19.77 2.94
N SER A 74 21.30 -20.25 2.33
CA SER A 74 21.22 -21.62 1.83
C SER A 74 22.22 -21.91 0.70
N LEU A 75 22.45 -20.94 -0.20
CA LEU A 75 23.46 -21.06 -1.25
C LEU A 75 24.86 -21.14 -0.66
N LYS A 76 25.17 -20.29 0.34
CA LYS A 76 26.48 -20.29 1.00
C LYS A 76 26.76 -21.62 1.72
N ARG A 77 25.75 -22.22 2.36
CA ARG A 77 25.90 -23.54 3.00
C ARG A 77 26.16 -24.64 1.98
N LEU A 78 25.49 -24.61 0.83
CA LEU A 78 25.73 -25.56 -0.25
C LEU A 78 27.15 -25.44 -0.81
N GLU A 79 27.65 -24.21 -0.99
CA GLU A 79 29.04 -23.96 -1.42
C GLU A 79 30.06 -24.48 -0.39
N GLU A 80 29.81 -24.28 0.91
CA GLU A 80 30.66 -24.81 1.98
C GLU A 80 30.65 -26.35 2.03
N GLU A 81 29.49 -26.99 1.80
CA GLU A 81 29.36 -28.46 1.76
C GLU A 81 30.04 -29.09 0.53
N ASP A 82 30.16 -28.37 -0.59
CA ASP A 82 30.84 -28.84 -1.80
C ASP A 82 32.38 -28.66 -1.74
N GLU A 83 32.90 -27.85 -0.82
CA GLU A 83 34.35 -27.60 -0.63
C GLU A 83 35.04 -28.55 0.37
N ASP A 84 34.28 -29.32 1.17
CA ASP A 84 34.74 -30.33 2.15
C ASP A 84 34.78 -31.77 1.58
#